data_AF-A0A1V4SUH1-F1
#
_entry.id   AF-A0A1V4SUH1-F1
#
_cell.length_a   1.000
_cell.length_b   1.000
_cell.length_c   1.000
_cell.angle_alpha   90.00
_cell.angle_beta   90.00
_cell.angle_gamma   90.00
#
_symmetry.space_group_name_H-M   'P 1'
#
loop_
_entity.id
_entity.type
_entity.pdbx_description
1 polymer ?
#
loop_
_entity_poly.entity_id
_entity_poly.type
_entity_poly.pdbx_seq_one_letter_code
_entity_poly.pdbx_strand_id
1 'polypeptide(L)'
;MKINKRKKKKGFTLIEAGAVVCIMLMLMTFFVPKVAGYINDAKKASIMAQAKTVVFAWETINSRETKKLGTEVTKASLEESGKNYTEYFDLSETKDIPDKTEIKTCMEIVKGSNYSFNDKGEIVLEVS
;
A
#
# COMPACT_ATOMS: atom_id res chain seq x y z
N MET A 1 -45.70 23.14 -47.83
CA MET A 1 -44.23 23.04 -47.95
C MET A 1 -43.62 22.92 -46.54
N LYS A 2 -43.22 21.72 -46.12
CA LYS A 2 -42.64 21.48 -44.77
C LYS A 2 -41.11 21.67 -44.82
N ILE A 3 -40.63 22.74 -44.20
CA ILE A 3 -39.20 23.07 -44.13
C ILE A 3 -38.59 22.26 -42.97
N ASN A 4 -37.95 21.14 -43.28
CA ASN A 4 -37.21 20.35 -42.28
C ASN A 4 -35.90 21.08 -41.92
N LYS A 5 -35.94 21.92 -40.88
CA LYS A 5 -34.74 22.52 -40.26
C LYS A 5 -33.92 21.43 -39.56
N ARG A 6 -33.00 20.77 -40.28
CA ARG A 6 -31.98 19.91 -39.65
C ARG A 6 -31.09 20.79 -38.76
N LYS A 7 -31.23 20.67 -37.43
CA LYS A 7 -30.36 21.36 -36.47
C LYS A 7 -28.92 20.85 -36.69
N LYS A 8 -28.01 21.71 -37.14
CA LYS A 8 -26.58 21.37 -37.17
C LYS A 8 -26.12 21.15 -35.73
N LYS A 9 -25.70 19.92 -35.39
CA LYS A 9 -25.01 19.68 -34.13
C LYS A 9 -23.67 20.38 -34.23
N LYS A 10 -23.44 21.40 -33.41
CA LYS A 10 -22.11 22.00 -33.23
C LYS A 10 -21.28 20.95 -32.50
N GLY A 11 -20.49 20.19 -33.25
CA GLY A 11 -19.44 19.36 -32.68
C GLY A 11 -18.27 20.23 -32.25
N PHE A 12 -17.48 19.75 -31.29
CA PHE A 12 -16.20 20.33 -30.96
C PHE A 12 -15.29 20.27 -32.19
N THR A 13 -14.55 21.34 -32.48
CA THR A 13 -13.55 21.28 -33.55
C THR A 13 -12.31 20.54 -33.05
N LEU A 14 -11.62 19.84 -33.94
CA LEU A 14 -10.41 19.06 -33.61
C LEU A 14 -9.32 19.92 -32.95
N ILE A 15 -9.24 21.20 -33.34
CA ILE A 15 -8.29 22.15 -32.78
C ILE A 15 -8.60 22.51 -31.32
N GLU A 16 -9.87 22.70 -30.97
CA GLU A 16 -10.29 22.99 -29.60
C GLU A 16 -10.05 21.78 -28.69
N ALA A 17 -10.33 20.57 -29.17
CA ALA A 17 -10.04 19.35 -28.42
C ALA A 17 -8.53 19.12 -28.26
N GLY A 18 -7.74 19.34 -29.32
CA GLY A 18 -6.29 19.18 -29.30
C GLY A 18 -5.59 20.20 -28.38
N ALA A 19 -6.04 21.45 -28.37
CA ALA A 19 -5.51 22.48 -27.48
C ALA A 19 -5.68 22.11 -26.00
N VAL A 20 -6.83 21.55 -25.62
CA VAL A 20 -7.10 21.11 -24.24
C VAL A 20 -6.22 19.93 -23.84
N VAL A 21 -6.07 18.92 -24.71
CA VAL A 21 -5.21 17.76 -24.44
C VAL A 21 -3.75 18.18 -24.30
N CYS A 22 -3.25 19.09 -25.15
CA CYS A 22 -1.89 19.63 -25.04
C CYS A 22 -1.61 20.27 -23.68
N ILE A 23 -2.53 21.12 -23.20
CA ILE A 23 -2.37 21.77 -21.88
C ILE A 23 -2.47 20.74 -20.75
N MET A 24 -3.37 19.75 -20.87
CA MET A 24 -3.51 18.68 -19.87
C MET A 24 -2.23 17.84 -19.75
N LEU A 25 -1.57 17.52 -20.86
CA LEU A 25 -0.30 16.78 -20.88
C LEU A 25 0.82 17.56 -20.19
N MET A 26 0.91 18.86 -20.43
CA MET A 26 1.88 19.72 -19.75
C MET A 26 1.66 19.71 -18.22
N LEU A 27 0.41 19.91 -17.78
CA LEU A 27 0.06 19.90 -16.36
C LEU A 27 0.32 18.53 -15.70
N MET A 28 -0.05 17.44 -16.37
CA MET A 28 0.20 16.08 -15.86
C MET A 28 1.69 15.85 -15.62
N THR A 29 2.57 16.31 -16.52
CA THR A 29 4.02 16.13 -16.38
C THR A 29 4.55 16.74 -15.08
N PHE A 30 4.07 17.93 -14.68
CA PHE A 30 4.47 18.56 -13.42
C PHE A 30 3.77 17.98 -12.18
N PHE A 31 2.56 17.46 -12.34
CA PHE A 31 1.74 16.99 -11.23
C PHE A 31 2.08 15.56 -10.77
N VAL A 32 2.43 14.68 -11.71
CA VAL A 32 2.76 13.26 -11.45
C VAL A 32 3.83 13.06 -10.36
N PRO A 33 5.00 13.74 -10.35
CA PRO A 33 6.03 13.47 -9.33
C PRO A 33 5.58 13.83 -7.91
N LYS A 34 4.76 14.89 -7.75
CA LYS A 34 4.23 15.29 -6.44
C LYS A 34 3.26 14.26 -5.89
N VAL A 35 2.32 13.80 -6.73
CA VAL A 35 1.36 12.76 -6.36
C VAL A 35 2.06 11.43 -6.05
N ALA A 36 3.07 11.06 -6.83
CA ALA A 36 3.88 9.86 -6.58
C ALA A 36 4.58 9.89 -5.21
N GLY A 37 5.10 11.06 -4.79
CA GLY A 37 5.66 11.25 -3.45
C GLY A 37 4.64 10.99 -2.34
N TYR A 38 3.45 11.60 -2.43
CA TYR A 38 2.37 11.39 -1.45
C TYR A 38 1.88 9.94 -1.39
N ILE A 39 1.82 9.25 -2.54
CA ILE A 39 1.48 7.82 -2.59
C ILE A 39 2.53 7.00 -1.85
N ASN A 40 3.82 7.31 -2.02
CA ASN A 40 4.90 6.62 -1.33
C ASN A 40 4.83 6.83 0.19
N ASP A 41 4.56 8.06 0.65
CA ASP A 41 4.42 8.35 2.09
C ASP A 41 3.21 7.66 2.69
N ALA A 42 2.07 7.65 1.99
CA ALA A 42 0.88 6.92 2.40
C ALA A 42 1.14 5.41 2.48
N LYS A 43 1.87 4.86 1.50
CA LYS A 43 2.27 3.44 1.51
C LYS A 43 3.19 3.15 2.71
N LYS A 44 4.15 4.02 3.00
CA LYS A 44 5.04 3.87 4.16
C LYS A 44 4.27 3.88 5.49
N ALA A 45 3.30 4.78 5.61
CA ALA A 45 2.41 4.86 6.77
C ALA A 45 1.52 3.61 6.90
N SER A 46 0.97 3.10 5.79
CA SER A 46 0.17 1.87 5.75
C SER A 46 0.98 0.67 6.27
N ILE A 47 2.19 0.49 5.76
CA ILE A 47 3.07 -0.61 6.18
C ILE A 47 3.48 -0.47 7.65
N MET A 48 3.76 0.75 8.12
CA MET A 48 4.05 0.98 9.54
C MET A 48 2.86 0.60 10.44
N ALA A 49 1.64 0.94 10.03
CA ALA A 49 0.43 0.56 10.75
C ALA A 49 0.24 -0.97 10.76
N GLN A 50 0.39 -1.62 9.61
CA GLN A 50 0.29 -3.08 9.49
C GLN A 50 1.39 -3.80 10.30
N ALA A 51 2.61 -3.27 10.31
CA ALA A 51 3.71 -3.85 11.07
C ALA A 51 3.43 -3.79 12.58
N LYS A 52 2.78 -2.72 13.07
CA LYS A 52 2.30 -2.65 14.47
C LYS A 52 1.27 -3.73 14.75
N THR A 53 0.31 -3.97 13.85
CA THR A 53 -0.68 -5.05 14.00
C THR A 53 0.00 -6.42 14.04
N VAL A 54 0.97 -6.68 13.15
CA VAL A 54 1.73 -7.93 13.12
C VAL A 54 2.52 -8.16 14.41
N VAL A 55 3.22 -7.13 14.91
CA VAL A 55 3.97 -7.21 16.18
C VAL A 55 3.02 -7.41 17.36
N PHE A 56 1.89 -6.71 17.38
CA PHE A 56 0.87 -6.87 18.42
C PHE A 56 0.24 -8.26 18.42
N ALA A 57 -0.02 -8.83 17.24
CA ALA A 57 -0.50 -10.19 17.09
C ALA A 57 0.51 -11.21 17.64
N TRP A 58 1.79 -11.04 17.30
CA TRP A 58 2.88 -11.87 17.83
C TRP A 58 3.01 -11.78 19.35
N GLU A 59 2.93 -10.58 19.92
CA GLU A 59 2.98 -10.38 21.36
C GLU A 59 1.77 -11.01 22.06
N THR A 60 0.58 -10.86 21.46
CA THR A 60 -0.66 -11.48 21.94
C THR A 60 -0.56 -13.00 21.95
N ILE A 61 -0.10 -13.62 20.86
CA ILE A 61 0.10 -15.08 20.80
C ILE A 61 1.11 -15.52 21.86
N ASN A 62 2.26 -14.83 21.95
CA ASN A 62 3.31 -15.17 22.91
C ASN A 62 2.92 -14.98 24.38
N SER A 63 1.96 -14.10 24.67
CA SER A 63 1.43 -13.92 26.02
C SER A 63 0.44 -15.01 26.42
N ARG A 64 -0.20 -15.68 25.45
CA ARG A 64 -1.26 -16.67 25.67
C ARG A 64 -0.80 -18.10 25.51
N GLU A 65 0.21 -18.33 24.66
CA GLU A 65 0.78 -19.64 24.40
C GLU A 65 1.93 -19.95 25.35
N THR A 66 2.01 -21.23 25.76
CA THR A 66 3.12 -21.71 26.62
C THR A 66 4.43 -21.81 25.84
N LYS A 67 4.35 -22.10 24.53
CA LYS A 67 5.48 -22.11 23.61
C LYS A 67 5.58 -20.76 22.91
N LYS A 68 6.58 -19.96 23.29
CA LYS A 68 6.85 -18.67 22.66
C LYS A 68 7.38 -18.86 21.24
N LEU A 69 6.83 -18.08 20.31
CA LEU A 69 7.34 -17.89 18.96
C LEU A 69 8.58 -16.99 19.03
N GLY A 70 9.64 -17.38 18.31
CA GLY A 70 10.80 -16.52 18.09
C GLY A 70 10.46 -15.31 17.22
N THR A 71 11.40 -14.37 17.10
CA THR A 71 11.25 -13.18 16.23
C THR A 71 11.57 -13.47 14.77
N GLU A 72 12.18 -14.62 14.46
CA GLU A 72 12.50 -15.09 13.10
C GLU A 72 11.32 -15.77 12.41
N VAL A 73 10.18 -15.92 13.11
CA VAL A 73 8.97 -16.49 12.48
C VAL A 73 8.48 -15.56 11.38
N THR A 74 7.95 -16.14 10.30
CA THR A 74 7.36 -15.38 9.20
C THR A 74 5.93 -14.99 9.53
N LYS A 75 5.42 -13.94 8.86
CA LYS A 75 4.00 -13.55 8.92
C LYS A 75 3.07 -14.73 8.60
N ALA A 76 3.37 -15.55 7.59
CA ALA A 76 2.57 -16.74 7.26
C ALA A 76 2.43 -17.71 8.45
N SER A 77 3.55 -17.98 9.13
CA SER A 77 3.57 -18.87 10.30
C SER A 77 2.82 -18.25 11.49
N LEU A 78 2.86 -16.92 11.58
CA LEU A 78 2.12 -16.17 12.59
C LEU A 78 0.61 -16.24 12.35
N GLU A 79 0.16 -16.08 11.10
CA GLU A 79 -1.25 -16.20 10.74
C GLU A 79 -1.81 -17.57 11.07
N GLU A 80 -1.03 -18.63 10.85
CA GLU A 80 -1.43 -19.98 11.22
C GLU A 80 -1.59 -20.15 12.73
N SER A 81 -0.62 -19.63 13.50
CA SER A 81 -0.66 -19.66 14.97
C SER A 81 -1.75 -18.74 15.54
N GLY A 82 -2.11 -17.68 14.81
CA GLY A 82 -3.06 -16.66 15.20
C GLY A 82 -4.53 -16.97 14.93
N LYS A 83 -4.84 -18.08 14.23
CA LYS A 83 -6.23 -18.46 13.89
C LYS A 83 -7.16 -18.57 15.10
N ASN A 84 -6.60 -18.90 16.27
CA ASN A 84 -7.37 -19.03 17.52
C ASN A 84 -7.56 -17.70 18.26
N TYR A 85 -7.01 -16.60 17.74
CA TYR A 85 -6.94 -15.30 18.42
C TYR A 85 -7.44 -14.14 17.56
N THR A 86 -8.24 -14.43 16.52
CA THR A 86 -8.81 -13.43 15.60
C THR A 86 -9.74 -12.42 16.28
N GLU A 87 -10.17 -12.69 17.52
CA GLU A 87 -10.90 -11.72 18.36
C GLU A 87 -10.03 -10.52 18.78
N TYR A 88 -8.71 -10.69 18.84
CA TYR A 88 -7.79 -9.67 19.36
C TYR A 88 -7.06 -8.90 18.27
N PHE A 89 -6.87 -9.51 17.09
CA PHE A 89 -6.18 -8.89 15.97
C PHE A 89 -6.69 -9.46 14.65
N ASP A 90 -6.65 -8.64 13.60
CA ASP A 90 -6.95 -9.07 12.23
C ASP A 90 -5.70 -8.94 11.36
N LEU A 91 -5.06 -10.08 11.06
CA LEU A 91 -3.91 -10.13 10.16
C LEU A 91 -4.33 -10.03 8.68
N SER A 92 -5.61 -10.21 8.37
CA SER A 92 -6.14 -10.10 7.00
C SER A 92 -6.02 -8.68 6.44
N GLU A 93 -5.92 -7.67 7.30
CA GLU A 93 -5.71 -6.27 6.93
C GLU A 93 -4.24 -5.95 6.62
N THR A 94 -3.31 -6.89 6.84
CA THR A 94 -1.87 -6.68 6.69
C THR A 94 -1.33 -7.08 5.30
N LYS A 95 -2.12 -6.80 4.26
CA LYS A 95 -1.87 -7.25 2.86
C LYS A 95 -0.67 -6.61 2.19
N ASP A 96 -0.26 -5.42 2.64
CA ASP A 96 0.91 -4.72 2.08
C ASP A 96 2.23 -5.30 2.63
N ILE A 97 2.17 -6.13 3.67
CA ILE A 97 3.32 -6.86 4.22
C ILE A 97 3.35 -8.26 3.60
N PRO A 98 4.45 -8.64 2.92
CA PRO A 98 4.62 -9.97 2.37
C PRO A 98 4.60 -11.08 3.42
N ASP A 99 4.04 -12.24 3.08
CA ASP A 99 3.85 -13.34 4.03
C ASP A 99 5.16 -13.99 4.50
N LYS A 100 6.24 -13.82 3.71
CA LYS A 100 7.59 -14.27 4.05
C LYS A 100 8.35 -13.32 4.98
N THR A 101 7.80 -12.14 5.27
CA THR A 101 8.47 -11.16 6.14
C THR A 101 8.55 -11.69 7.57
N GLU A 102 9.75 -11.62 8.14
CA GLU A 102 9.99 -12.00 9.53
C GLU A 102 9.47 -10.95 10.51
N ILE A 103 9.00 -11.37 11.67
CA ILE A 103 8.52 -10.46 12.73
C ILE A 103 9.62 -9.50 13.19
N LYS A 104 10.89 -9.94 13.18
CA LYS A 104 12.05 -9.10 13.45
C LYS A 104 12.08 -7.86 12.54
N THR A 105 11.80 -8.03 11.26
CA THR A 105 11.72 -6.92 10.30
C THR A 105 10.57 -5.98 10.63
N CYS A 106 9.39 -6.51 10.97
CA CYS A 106 8.25 -5.69 11.41
C CYS A 106 8.56 -4.90 12.69
N MET A 107 9.28 -5.49 13.66
CA MET A 107 9.72 -4.80 14.88
C MET A 107 10.66 -3.64 14.58
N GLU A 108 11.61 -3.81 13.67
CA GLU A 108 12.53 -2.75 13.27
C GLU A 108 11.81 -1.60 12.53
N ILE A 109 10.83 -1.92 11.69
CA ILE A 109 9.96 -0.91 11.05
C ILE A 109 9.19 -0.10 12.10
N VAL A 110 8.66 -0.78 13.13
CA VAL A 110 7.94 -0.11 14.24
C VAL A 110 8.86 0.78 15.06
N LYS A 111 10.15 0.43 15.20
CA LYS A 111 11.17 1.26 15.86
C LYS A 111 11.64 2.45 15.02
N GLY A 112 11.20 2.55 13.76
CA GLY A 112 11.52 3.68 12.87
C GLY A 112 12.70 3.43 11.92
N SER A 113 13.14 2.18 11.75
CA SER A 113 14.17 1.86 10.76
C SER A 113 13.65 2.13 9.34
N ASN A 114 14.51 2.70 8.49
CA ASN A 114 14.20 2.86 7.07
C ASN A 114 14.17 1.49 6.37
N TYR A 115 13.28 1.35 5.40
CA TYR A 115 13.12 0.13 4.63
C TYR A 115 12.77 0.45 3.19
N SER A 116 13.17 -0.45 2.30
CA SER A 116 12.85 -0.42 0.88
C SER A 116 12.25 -1.76 0.45
N PHE A 117 11.57 -1.75 -0.69
CA PHE A 117 11.10 -2.97 -1.34
C PHE A 117 12.17 -3.42 -2.34
N ASN A 118 12.61 -4.67 -2.24
CA ASN A 118 13.47 -5.24 -3.29
C ASN A 118 12.65 -5.53 -4.56
N ASP A 119 13.33 -5.84 -5.67
CA ASP A 119 12.70 -6.19 -6.95
C ASP A 119 11.76 -7.43 -6.88
N LYS A 120 11.82 -8.18 -5.77
CA LYS A 120 10.96 -9.34 -5.49
C LYS A 120 9.74 -9.00 -4.62
N GLY A 121 9.57 -7.73 -4.25
CA GLY A 121 8.47 -7.24 -3.42
C GLY A 121 8.65 -7.52 -1.92
N GLU A 122 9.83 -7.95 -1.47
CA GLU A 122 10.13 -8.19 -0.06
C GLU A 122 10.60 -6.90 0.60
N ILE A 123 10.25 -6.73 1.87
CA ILE A 123 10.71 -5.60 2.68
C ILE A 123 12.14 -5.87 3.15
N VAL A 124 13.07 -5.01 2.75
CA VAL A 124 14.48 -5.06 3.16
C VAL A 124 14.78 -3.81 3.98
N LEU A 125 15.37 -4.00 5.15
CA LEU A 125 15.82 -2.89 5.99
C LEU A 125 17.00 -2.20 5.30
N GLU A 126 16.95 -0.87 5.20
CA GLU A 126 18.07 -0.09 4.70
C GLU A 126 19.09 0.03 5.83
N VAL A 127 20.22 -0.67 5.66
CA VAL A 127 21.35 -0.55 6.59
C VAL A 127 22.01 0.80 6.32
N SER A 128 22.03 1.69 7.32
CA SER A 128 22.81 2.94 7.28
C SER A 128 24.31 2.66 7.28
#